data_AF-A0A1Q3JKX6-F1
#
_entry.id   AF-A0A1Q3JKX6-F1
#
_cell.length_a   1.000
_cell.length_b   1.000
_cell.length_c   1.000
_cell.angle_alpha   90.00
_cell.angle_beta   90.00
_cell.angle_gamma   90.00
#
_symmetry.space_group_name_H-M   'P 1'
#
loop_
_entity.id
_entity.type
_entity.pdbx_description
1 polymer ?
#
loop_
_entity_poly.entity_id
_entity_poly.type
_entity_poly.pdbx_seq_one_letter_code
_entity_poly.pdbx_strand_id
1 'polypeptide(L)'
;MTEIPAPRDVNALAAEILRLHRDGHAEAAREQVAVLAAAAPENPLPNWALLAKVLGDIGDVAGARAAWGEVLRVAPQDLNAQRHLATLTYYGALPSEALPHLKAITAAAPSDLTAWRRLANLLSQVRDLDAARKAWATVLRLAPGDAAAIKALEALELESDEPPAPAVSARPPIRVVAASNVKHMFRLIESDRLHVSSVFGPQADRADILLLPCGTAQALRQSWMLAAALPEPLRRRIVAGETLVVLDASTEGEKPREDRTAALHGLIERLGTRPNRAVYVTQDRGYAAEYADQSGLATDDRMQVIHYDLWIWRFHAAFRESGEAVFEERLAAFERRPQQRDRRFISLNFTPRPLKVAYLLSLMRDGLWDRGFISFGGFDDYCRAIGLSLEAFPEHIAAEPGFADLAAQLAPQMQALSEVGRVFLETGLSPRKAPISDETHPAYGQSWFSVVTETEMYDRPQRITEKPFKALLNFHPIIVFGNPSALRMIREFGYETFPEIVDERYDDEWSARRRFDHAYAEFLRLVRLDQPELARLEASVREKLIHNARWGLTRFPRELKARHDAELIDRLLDSLQRLKA
;
A
#
# COMPACT_ATOMS: atom_id res chain seq x y z
N MET A 1 -52.22 17.31 -19.27
CA MET A 1 -52.02 16.38 -18.15
C MET A 1 -51.06 15.31 -18.63
N THR A 2 -49.76 15.54 -18.47
CA THR A 2 -48.73 14.51 -18.66
C THR A 2 -48.78 13.60 -17.43
N GLU A 3 -49.10 12.33 -17.65
CA GLU A 3 -49.15 11.30 -16.61
C GLU A 3 -47.82 11.27 -15.85
N ILE A 4 -47.90 11.47 -14.53
CA ILE A 4 -46.83 11.16 -13.60
C ILE A 4 -46.73 9.62 -13.62
N PRO A 5 -45.57 9.01 -13.97
CA PRO A 5 -45.46 7.57 -13.98
C PRO A 5 -45.73 7.04 -12.57
N ALA A 6 -46.51 5.96 -12.47
CA ALA A 6 -46.76 5.29 -11.19
C ALA A 6 -45.42 5.00 -10.46
N PRO A 7 -45.35 5.15 -9.12
CA PRO A 7 -44.13 4.90 -8.38
C PRO A 7 -43.67 3.47 -8.69
N ARG A 8 -42.50 3.34 -9.34
CA ARG A 8 -41.86 2.04 -9.57
C ARG A 8 -41.71 1.35 -8.22
N ASP A 9 -42.08 0.09 -8.14
CA ASP A 9 -41.86 -0.70 -6.93
C ASP A 9 -40.35 -0.74 -6.65
N VAL A 10 -39.93 0.05 -5.65
CA VAL A 10 -38.54 0.21 -5.25
C VAL A 10 -37.91 -1.10 -4.81
N ASN A 11 -38.70 -2.07 -4.33
CA ASN A 11 -38.21 -3.41 -3.98
C ASN A 11 -37.92 -4.25 -5.23
N ALA A 12 -38.77 -4.17 -6.24
CA ALA A 12 -38.53 -4.82 -7.52
C ALA A 12 -37.27 -4.24 -8.19
N LEU A 13 -37.09 -2.92 -8.12
CA LEU A 13 -35.90 -2.22 -8.61
C LEU A 13 -34.63 -2.64 -7.87
N ALA A 14 -34.68 -2.73 -6.53
CA ALA A 14 -33.58 -3.24 -5.72
C ALA A 14 -33.21 -4.69 -6.09
N ALA A 15 -34.20 -5.56 -6.27
CA ALA A 15 -33.97 -6.95 -6.68
C ALA A 15 -33.32 -7.04 -8.08
N GLU A 16 -33.74 -6.18 -9.01
CA GLU A 16 -33.16 -6.09 -10.35
C GLU A 16 -31.70 -5.64 -10.31
N ILE A 17 -31.37 -4.61 -9.52
CA ILE A 17 -29.98 -4.14 -9.33
C ILE A 17 -29.09 -5.28 -8.86
N LEU A 18 -29.53 -6.03 -7.83
CA LEU A 18 -28.75 -7.15 -7.29
C LEU A 18 -28.61 -8.29 -8.29
N ARG A 19 -29.62 -8.55 -9.12
CA ARG A 19 -29.53 -9.54 -10.20
C ARG A 19 -28.52 -9.09 -11.26
N LEU A 20 -28.63 -7.86 -11.76
CA LEU A 20 -27.71 -7.30 -12.75
C LEU A 20 -26.26 -7.31 -12.25
N HIS A 21 -26.05 -7.02 -10.96
CA HIS A 21 -24.74 -7.11 -10.33
C HIS A 21 -24.20 -8.55 -10.31
N ARG A 22 -25.02 -9.53 -9.89
CA ARG A 22 -24.63 -10.96 -9.90
C ARG A 22 -24.30 -11.45 -11.31
N ASP A 23 -25.04 -10.98 -12.31
CA ASP A 23 -24.87 -11.36 -13.71
C ASP A 23 -23.72 -10.60 -14.42
N GLY A 24 -23.04 -9.69 -13.70
CA GLY A 24 -21.87 -8.95 -14.22
C GLY A 24 -22.19 -7.72 -15.08
N HIS A 25 -23.46 -7.32 -15.19
CA HIS A 25 -23.94 -6.17 -15.95
C HIS A 25 -23.82 -4.85 -15.16
N ALA A 26 -22.60 -4.39 -14.95
CA ALA A 26 -22.31 -3.26 -14.05
C ALA A 26 -22.95 -1.91 -14.47
N GLU A 27 -22.93 -1.57 -15.77
CA GLU A 27 -23.52 -0.30 -16.24
C GLU A 27 -25.04 -0.29 -16.10
N ALA A 28 -25.73 -1.37 -16.47
CA ALA A 28 -27.17 -1.51 -16.28
C ALA A 28 -27.56 -1.46 -14.79
N ALA A 29 -26.77 -2.09 -13.91
CA ALA A 29 -26.99 -1.99 -12.46
C ALA A 29 -26.84 -0.55 -11.97
N ARG A 30 -25.84 0.19 -12.50
CA ARG A 30 -25.59 1.59 -12.14
C ARG A 30 -26.72 2.53 -12.58
N GLU A 31 -27.28 2.32 -13.77
CA GLU A 31 -28.45 3.08 -14.23
C GLU A 31 -29.64 2.86 -13.30
N GLN A 32 -29.92 1.62 -12.90
CA GLN A 32 -31.02 1.31 -11.98
C GLN A 32 -30.76 1.84 -10.56
N VAL A 33 -29.51 1.87 -10.09
CA VAL A 33 -29.13 2.54 -8.84
C VAL A 33 -29.45 4.03 -8.89
N ALA A 34 -29.19 4.72 -10.01
CA ALA A 34 -29.51 6.13 -10.16
C ALA A 34 -31.04 6.37 -10.10
N VAL A 35 -31.84 5.46 -10.67
CA VAL A 35 -33.30 5.50 -10.56
C VAL A 35 -33.75 5.30 -9.10
N LEU A 36 -33.18 4.33 -8.39
CA LEU A 36 -33.52 4.07 -6.98
C LEU A 36 -33.15 5.25 -6.09
N ALA A 37 -32.00 5.89 -6.34
CA ALA A 37 -31.57 7.10 -5.65
C ALA A 37 -32.51 8.30 -5.92
N ALA A 38 -33.02 8.44 -7.15
CA ALA A 38 -33.98 9.50 -7.49
C ALA A 38 -35.35 9.30 -6.81
N ALA A 39 -35.77 8.06 -6.58
CA ALA A 39 -37.01 7.73 -5.88
C ALA A 39 -36.86 7.75 -4.34
N ALA A 40 -35.63 7.81 -3.81
CA ALA A 40 -35.39 7.74 -2.38
C ALA A 40 -36.02 8.90 -1.57
N PRO A 41 -36.02 10.16 -2.04
CA PRO A 41 -36.68 11.27 -1.33
C PRO A 41 -38.20 11.16 -1.16
N GLU A 42 -38.90 10.32 -1.94
CA GLU A 42 -40.37 10.23 -1.90
C GLU A 42 -40.88 9.49 -0.66
N ASN A 43 -40.12 8.50 -0.17
CA ASN A 43 -40.36 7.82 1.10
C ASN A 43 -39.02 7.60 1.82
N PRO A 44 -38.47 8.66 2.45
CA PRO A 44 -37.05 8.76 2.79
C PRO A 44 -36.51 7.60 3.63
N LEU A 45 -37.15 7.26 4.75
CA LEU A 45 -36.58 6.26 5.66
C LEU A 45 -36.43 4.87 5.03
N PRO A 46 -37.49 4.22 4.52
CA PRO A 46 -37.35 2.89 3.92
C PRO A 46 -36.57 2.92 2.60
N ASN A 47 -36.72 3.97 1.77
CA ASN A 47 -36.06 3.99 0.47
C ASN A 47 -34.56 4.31 0.57
N TRP A 48 -34.15 5.24 1.44
CA TRP A 48 -32.71 5.48 1.69
C TRP A 48 -32.06 4.28 2.36
N ALA A 49 -32.73 3.61 3.31
CA ALA A 49 -32.23 2.39 3.92
C ALA A 49 -32.07 1.24 2.91
N LEU A 50 -33.06 1.07 2.02
CA LEU A 50 -33.02 0.08 0.94
C LEU A 50 -31.88 0.37 -0.04
N LEU A 51 -31.75 1.63 -0.49
CA LEU A 51 -30.66 2.07 -1.35
C LEU A 51 -29.30 1.81 -0.69
N ALA A 52 -29.15 2.18 0.59
CA ALA A 52 -27.91 2.01 1.32
C ALA A 52 -27.49 0.54 1.43
N LYS A 53 -28.46 -0.35 1.65
CA LYS A 53 -28.23 -1.81 1.67
C LYS A 53 -27.82 -2.33 0.29
N VAL A 54 -28.54 -1.95 -0.76
CA VAL A 54 -28.22 -2.35 -2.14
C VAL A 54 -26.82 -1.89 -2.54
N LEU A 55 -26.48 -0.63 -2.25
CA LEU A 55 -25.15 -0.07 -2.50
C LEU A 55 -24.06 -0.84 -1.74
N GLY A 56 -24.33 -1.23 -0.49
CA GLY A 56 -23.44 -2.08 0.29
C GLY A 56 -23.23 -3.46 -0.34
N ASP A 57 -24.31 -4.12 -0.77
CA ASP A 57 -24.28 -5.46 -1.37
C ASP A 57 -23.53 -5.48 -2.71
N ILE A 58 -23.59 -4.40 -3.50
CA ILE A 58 -22.83 -4.27 -4.76
C ILE A 58 -21.40 -3.72 -4.56
N GLY A 59 -21.01 -3.44 -3.31
CA GLY A 59 -19.67 -2.98 -2.94
C GLY A 59 -19.42 -1.47 -3.07
N ASP A 60 -20.44 -0.66 -3.34
CA ASP A 60 -20.35 0.81 -3.31
C ASP A 60 -20.47 1.33 -1.85
N VAL A 61 -19.37 1.20 -1.11
CA VAL A 61 -19.25 1.63 0.28
C VAL A 61 -19.50 3.14 0.45
N ALA A 62 -19.05 3.95 -0.51
CA ALA A 62 -19.19 5.40 -0.44
C ALA A 62 -20.65 5.83 -0.62
N GLY A 63 -21.34 5.23 -1.60
CA GLY A 63 -22.76 5.43 -1.81
C GLY A 63 -23.60 4.92 -0.63
N ALA A 64 -23.29 3.73 -0.11
CA ALA A 64 -23.97 3.17 1.06
C ALA A 64 -23.87 4.09 2.27
N ARG A 65 -22.67 4.65 2.53
CA ARG A 65 -22.44 5.61 3.61
C ARG A 65 -23.25 6.89 3.42
N ALA A 66 -23.29 7.44 2.21
CA ALA A 66 -24.10 8.64 1.93
C ALA A 66 -25.60 8.39 2.15
N ALA A 67 -26.12 7.26 1.67
CA ALA A 67 -27.53 6.90 1.83
C ALA A 67 -27.91 6.64 3.30
N TRP A 68 -27.07 5.96 4.09
CA TRP A 68 -27.30 5.86 5.55
C TRP A 68 -27.23 7.22 6.26
N GLY A 69 -26.40 8.14 5.76
CA GLY A 69 -26.35 9.53 6.23
C GLY A 69 -27.68 10.26 6.03
N GLU A 70 -28.35 10.05 4.89
CA GLU A 70 -29.68 10.60 4.64
C GLU A 70 -30.75 10.00 5.57
N VAL A 71 -30.66 8.71 5.92
CA VAL A 71 -31.52 8.10 6.95
C VAL A 71 -31.35 8.83 8.28
N LEU A 72 -30.10 9.08 8.73
CA LEU A 72 -29.84 9.83 9.97
C LEU A 72 -30.20 11.31 9.88
N ARG A 73 -30.19 11.92 8.69
CA ARG A 73 -30.67 13.29 8.52
C ARG A 73 -32.17 13.39 8.80
N VAL A 74 -32.95 12.37 8.42
CA VAL A 74 -34.40 12.31 8.64
C VAL A 74 -34.75 11.77 10.03
N ALA A 75 -34.03 10.76 10.51
CA ALA A 75 -34.19 10.15 11.84
C ALA A 75 -32.83 10.05 12.56
N PRO A 76 -32.39 11.11 13.27
CA PRO A 76 -31.07 11.17 13.90
C PRO A 76 -30.79 10.09 14.96
N GLN A 77 -31.85 9.52 15.54
CA GLN A 77 -31.78 8.47 16.55
C GLN A 77 -32.01 7.06 15.97
N ASP A 78 -32.07 6.89 14.65
CA ASP A 78 -32.25 5.58 14.03
C ASP A 78 -31.05 4.67 14.33
N LEU A 79 -31.22 3.75 15.27
CA LEU A 79 -30.15 2.89 15.77
C LEU A 79 -29.63 1.94 14.68
N ASN A 80 -30.45 1.58 13.69
CA ASN A 80 -30.05 0.72 12.60
C ASN A 80 -29.08 1.43 11.65
N ALA A 81 -29.41 2.67 11.27
CA ALA A 81 -28.54 3.53 10.49
C ALA A 81 -27.24 3.87 11.25
N GLN A 82 -27.32 4.14 12.57
CA GLN A 82 -26.13 4.32 13.42
C GLN A 82 -25.23 3.08 13.38
N ARG A 83 -25.78 1.87 13.48
CA ARG A 83 -25.02 0.60 13.43
C ARG A 83 -24.36 0.35 12.08
N HIS A 84 -25.07 0.62 11.00
CA HIS A 84 -24.53 0.48 9.65
C HIS A 84 -23.40 1.49 9.40
N LEU A 85 -23.59 2.77 9.74
CA LEU A 85 -22.55 3.77 9.62
C LEU A 85 -21.35 3.45 10.52
N ALA A 86 -21.57 3.14 11.80
CA ALA A 86 -20.50 2.73 12.71
C ALA A 86 -19.69 1.55 12.14
N THR A 87 -20.35 0.57 11.53
CA THR A 87 -19.67 -0.58 10.90
C THR A 87 -18.85 -0.15 9.68
N LEU A 88 -19.46 0.61 8.76
CA LEU A 88 -18.80 1.07 7.53
C LEU A 88 -17.59 1.97 7.84
N THR A 89 -17.72 2.88 8.80
CA THR A 89 -16.66 3.83 9.18
C THR A 89 -15.59 3.20 10.05
N TYR A 90 -15.94 2.24 10.93
CA TYR A 90 -14.97 1.49 11.75
C TYR A 90 -14.05 0.63 10.87
N TYR A 91 -14.63 -0.20 10.01
CA TYR A 91 -13.83 -1.03 9.09
C TYR A 91 -13.21 -0.24 7.94
N GLY A 92 -13.74 0.94 7.62
CA GLY A 92 -13.13 1.91 6.71
C GLY A 92 -11.94 2.68 7.31
N ALA A 93 -11.57 2.43 8.57
CA ALA A 93 -10.52 3.14 9.30
C ALA A 93 -10.71 4.68 9.34
N LEU A 94 -11.96 5.12 9.57
CA LEU A 94 -12.37 6.53 9.68
C LEU A 94 -12.82 6.86 11.12
N PRO A 95 -11.88 7.04 12.07
CA PRO A 95 -12.20 7.15 13.49
C PRO A 95 -13.03 8.39 13.85
N SER A 96 -12.82 9.52 13.18
CA SER A 96 -13.59 10.75 13.39
C SER A 96 -15.09 10.60 13.05
N GLU A 97 -15.41 9.76 12.07
CA GLU A 97 -16.78 9.46 11.67
C GLU A 97 -17.38 8.33 12.53
N ALA A 98 -16.60 7.29 12.85
CA ALA A 98 -17.09 6.15 13.62
C ALA A 98 -17.39 6.47 15.09
N LEU A 99 -16.61 7.35 15.71
CA LEU A 99 -16.71 7.67 17.13
C LEU A 99 -18.09 8.21 17.57
N PRO A 100 -18.70 9.21 16.91
CA PRO A 100 -20.02 9.70 17.29
C PRO A 100 -21.10 8.61 17.15
N HIS A 101 -21.04 7.77 16.12
CA HIS A 101 -21.99 6.68 15.91
C HIS A 101 -21.89 5.61 17.01
N LEU A 102 -20.67 5.20 17.36
CA LEU A 102 -20.46 4.22 18.44
C LEU A 102 -20.89 4.77 19.80
N LYS A 103 -20.65 6.06 20.09
CA LYS A 103 -21.17 6.72 21.30
C LYS A 103 -22.70 6.76 21.33
N ALA A 104 -23.34 7.04 20.20
CA ALA A 104 -24.80 7.02 20.10
C ALA A 104 -25.37 5.61 20.34
N ILE A 105 -24.73 4.57 19.78
CA ILE A 105 -25.14 3.18 19.98
C ILE A 105 -24.98 2.76 21.45
N THR A 106 -23.84 3.04 22.08
CA THR A 106 -23.62 2.64 23.48
C THR A 106 -24.49 3.43 24.46
N ALA A 107 -24.90 4.66 24.12
CA ALA A 107 -25.88 5.41 24.90
C ALA A 107 -27.31 4.84 24.75
N ALA A 108 -27.72 4.48 23.53
CA ALA A 108 -29.06 3.95 23.25
C ALA A 108 -29.22 2.46 23.63
N ALA A 109 -28.14 1.68 23.56
CA ALA A 109 -28.10 0.27 23.90
C ALA A 109 -26.90 -0.03 24.84
N PRO A 110 -26.98 0.32 26.13
CA PRO A 110 -25.87 0.18 27.07
C PRO A 110 -25.40 -1.26 27.31
N SER A 111 -26.19 -2.27 26.94
CA SER A 111 -25.84 -3.69 27.02
C SER A 111 -25.20 -4.24 25.73
N ASP A 112 -25.02 -3.42 24.68
CA ASP A 112 -24.43 -3.85 23.40
C ASP A 112 -22.91 -4.01 23.53
N LEU A 113 -22.49 -5.23 23.88
CA LEU A 113 -21.09 -5.57 24.11
C LEU A 113 -20.21 -5.30 22.87
N THR A 114 -20.75 -5.54 21.68
CA THR A 114 -20.03 -5.33 20.41
C THR A 114 -19.76 -3.85 20.18
N ALA A 115 -20.75 -3.00 20.43
CA ALA A 115 -20.59 -1.55 20.34
C ALA A 115 -19.57 -1.02 21.35
N TRP A 116 -19.60 -1.52 22.59
CA TRP A 116 -18.62 -1.14 23.62
C TRP A 116 -17.19 -1.56 23.28
N ARG A 117 -16.98 -2.80 22.79
CA ARG A 117 -15.66 -3.27 22.33
C ARG A 117 -15.12 -2.41 21.19
N ARG A 118 -15.97 -2.11 20.18
CA ARG A 118 -15.59 -1.26 19.05
C ARG A 118 -15.28 0.17 19.50
N LEU A 119 -16.06 0.72 20.42
CA LEU A 119 -15.82 2.05 20.99
C LEU A 119 -14.49 2.07 21.76
N ALA A 120 -14.23 1.06 22.58
CA ALA A 120 -13.01 0.97 23.38
C ALA A 120 -11.76 0.83 22.49
N ASN A 121 -11.79 -0.05 21.48
CA ASN A 121 -10.74 -0.16 20.46
C ASN A 121 -10.49 1.17 19.75
N LEU A 122 -11.56 1.85 19.33
CA LEU A 122 -11.44 3.11 18.61
C LEU A 122 -10.86 4.22 19.50
N LEU A 123 -11.26 4.27 20.77
CA LEU A 123 -10.72 5.22 21.76
C LEU A 123 -9.24 4.96 22.03
N SER A 124 -8.83 3.70 22.15
CA SER A 124 -7.41 3.31 22.22
C SER A 124 -6.65 3.77 20.96
N GLN A 125 -7.22 3.58 19.77
CA GLN A 125 -6.62 3.99 18.51
C GLN A 125 -6.41 5.51 18.41
N VAL A 126 -7.34 6.32 18.93
CA VAL A 126 -7.23 7.80 18.94
C VAL A 126 -6.51 8.36 20.17
N ARG A 127 -5.85 7.49 20.97
CA ARG A 127 -5.08 7.85 22.17
C ARG A 127 -5.90 8.53 23.28
N ASP A 128 -7.22 8.36 23.31
CA ASP A 128 -8.06 8.76 24.45
C ASP A 128 -8.09 7.62 25.47
N LEU A 129 -6.93 7.40 26.11
CA LEU A 129 -6.67 6.23 26.97
C LEU A 129 -7.59 6.18 28.20
N ASP A 130 -7.97 7.34 28.74
CA ASP A 130 -8.92 7.43 29.85
C ASP A 130 -10.32 6.98 29.45
N ALA A 131 -10.81 7.44 28.29
CA ALA A 131 -12.10 7.01 27.79
C ALA A 131 -12.06 5.53 27.34
N ALA A 132 -10.94 5.08 26.75
CA ALA A 132 -10.73 3.69 26.39
C ALA A 132 -10.78 2.79 27.63
N ARG A 133 -10.08 3.16 28.71
CA ARG A 133 -10.11 2.44 29.99
C ARG A 133 -11.52 2.33 30.54
N LYS A 134 -12.30 3.42 30.53
CA LYS A 134 -13.71 3.41 30.97
C LYS A 134 -14.59 2.52 30.09
N ALA A 135 -14.36 2.53 28.78
CA ALA A 135 -15.10 1.68 27.84
C ALA A 135 -14.77 0.20 28.04
N TRP A 136 -13.49 -0.16 28.19
CA TRP A 136 -13.06 -1.53 28.50
C TRP A 136 -13.54 -2.02 29.86
N ALA A 137 -13.52 -1.17 30.88
CA ALA A 137 -14.09 -1.48 32.19
C ALA A 137 -15.61 -1.74 32.09
N THR A 138 -16.30 -1.03 31.19
CA THR A 138 -17.72 -1.29 30.90
C THR A 138 -17.91 -2.64 30.20
N VAL A 139 -17.04 -3.02 29.27
CA VAL A 139 -17.04 -4.36 28.65
C VAL A 139 -16.87 -5.45 29.71
N LEU A 140 -15.90 -5.33 30.63
CA LEU A 140 -15.71 -6.30 31.72
C LEU A 140 -16.90 -6.35 32.69
N ARG A 141 -17.52 -5.21 32.98
CA ARG A 141 -18.72 -5.19 33.84
C ARG A 141 -19.88 -5.95 33.20
N LEU A 142 -20.02 -5.90 31.87
CA LEU A 142 -21.05 -6.62 31.13
C LEU A 142 -20.68 -8.09 30.86
N ALA A 143 -19.39 -8.39 30.71
CA ALA A 143 -18.83 -9.70 30.47
C ALA A 143 -17.51 -9.89 31.25
N PRO A 144 -17.55 -10.36 32.51
CA PRO A 144 -16.37 -10.41 33.39
C PRO A 144 -15.21 -11.29 32.89
N GLY A 145 -15.48 -12.26 32.01
CA GLY A 145 -14.47 -13.13 31.40
C GLY A 145 -14.03 -12.71 29.99
N ASP A 146 -14.29 -11.47 29.58
CA ASP A 146 -13.93 -10.98 28.26
C ASP A 146 -12.41 -10.83 28.11
N ALA A 147 -11.79 -11.82 27.47
CA ALA A 147 -10.34 -11.87 27.28
C ALA A 147 -9.78 -10.64 26.54
N ALA A 148 -10.55 -10.01 25.64
CA ALA A 148 -10.10 -8.81 24.94
C ALA A 148 -10.05 -7.61 25.89
N ALA A 149 -11.05 -7.47 26.76
CA ALA A 149 -11.11 -6.39 27.73
C ALA A 149 -10.08 -6.55 28.87
N ILE A 150 -9.85 -7.79 29.34
CA ILE A 150 -8.79 -8.10 30.32
C ILE A 150 -7.43 -7.67 29.75
N LYS A 151 -7.07 -8.21 28.57
CA LYS A 151 -5.79 -7.91 27.90
C LYS A 151 -5.63 -6.41 27.63
N ALA A 152 -6.69 -5.73 27.21
CA ALA A 152 -6.63 -4.30 26.90
C ALA A 152 -6.43 -3.44 28.16
N LEU A 153 -7.05 -3.79 29.28
CA LEU A 153 -6.86 -3.07 30.54
C LEU A 153 -5.49 -3.33 31.16
N GLU A 154 -5.00 -4.56 31.13
CA GLU A 154 -3.63 -4.91 31.56
C GLU A 154 -2.58 -4.11 30.75
N ALA A 155 -2.76 -4.01 29.43
CA ALA A 155 -1.89 -3.21 28.57
C ALA A 155 -1.94 -1.71 28.92
N LEU A 156 -3.14 -1.17 29.18
CA LEU A 156 -3.32 0.23 29.58
C LEU A 156 -2.78 0.53 30.99
N GLU A 157 -2.75 -0.46 31.90
CA GLU A 157 -2.13 -0.34 33.23
C GLU A 157 -0.60 -0.33 33.14
N LEU A 158 -0.02 -1.22 32.33
CA LEU A 158 1.43 -1.24 32.05
C LEU A 158 1.91 0.06 31.38
N GLU A 159 1.10 0.66 30.50
CA GLU A 159 1.40 1.94 29.86
C GLU A 159 1.30 3.14 30.81
N SER A 160 0.58 3.01 31.94
CA SER A 160 0.52 4.04 32.99
C SER A 160 1.60 3.94 34.06
N ASP A 161 2.28 2.78 34.16
CA ASP A 161 3.38 2.52 35.11
C ASP A 161 4.78 2.80 34.52
N GLU A 162 4.89 3.16 33.24
CA GLU A 162 6.13 3.71 32.69
C GLU A 162 6.37 5.11 33.28
N PRO A 163 7.56 5.40 33.85
CA PRO A 163 7.88 6.76 34.25
C PRO A 163 7.77 7.66 33.03
N PRO A 164 7.16 8.85 33.15
CA PRO A 164 6.99 9.73 32.01
C PRO A 164 8.36 9.98 31.37
N ALA A 165 8.45 9.71 30.06
CA ALA A 165 9.63 10.05 29.28
C ALA A 165 10.06 11.48 29.61
N PRO A 166 11.36 11.77 29.74
CA PRO A 166 11.83 13.09 30.11
C PRO A 166 11.18 14.13 29.19
N ALA A 167 10.60 15.17 29.80
CA ALA A 167 9.83 16.18 29.10
C ALA A 167 10.64 16.74 27.93
N VAL A 168 10.35 16.24 26.73
CA VAL A 168 10.81 16.83 25.49
C VAL A 168 10.16 18.20 25.45
N SER A 169 10.98 19.24 25.46
CA SER A 169 10.61 20.62 25.16
C SER A 169 9.42 20.64 24.18
N ALA A 170 8.23 21.04 24.67
CA ALA A 170 6.99 20.99 23.93
C ALA A 170 6.99 22.03 22.81
N ARG A 171 7.74 21.75 21.73
CA ARG A 171 7.57 22.41 20.44
C ARG A 171 6.16 22.04 19.95
N PRO A 172 5.39 23.00 19.43
CA PRO A 172 4.05 22.71 18.90
C PRO A 172 4.12 21.64 17.80
N PRO A 173 3.09 20.78 17.68
CA PRO A 173 3.07 19.73 16.67
C PRO A 173 3.08 20.34 15.26
N ILE A 174 3.82 19.71 14.35
CA ILE A 174 3.91 20.08 12.93
C ILE A 174 2.58 19.71 12.27
N ARG A 175 1.90 20.70 11.71
CA ARG A 175 0.62 20.50 11.01
C ARG A 175 0.87 20.22 9.53
N VAL A 176 0.56 19.00 9.12
CA VAL A 176 0.61 18.56 7.72
C VAL A 176 -0.80 18.57 7.16
N VAL A 177 -1.00 19.28 6.05
CA VAL A 177 -2.23 19.25 5.27
C VAL A 177 -1.97 18.50 3.97
N ALA A 178 -2.56 17.30 3.84
CA ALA A 178 -2.56 16.55 2.60
C ALA A 178 -3.65 17.09 1.67
N ALA A 179 -3.23 17.63 0.52
CA ALA A 179 -4.13 18.24 -0.45
C ALA A 179 -5.09 17.24 -1.12
N SER A 180 -4.86 15.93 -0.96
CA SER A 180 -5.71 14.87 -1.49
C SER A 180 -5.72 13.63 -0.58
N ASN A 181 -6.64 12.71 -0.84
CA ASN A 181 -6.73 11.42 -0.17
C ASN A 181 -5.86 10.32 -0.80
N VAL A 182 -4.95 10.66 -1.72
CA VAL A 182 -3.98 9.70 -2.30
C VAL A 182 -3.06 9.16 -1.20
N LYS A 183 -2.52 7.95 -1.40
CA LYS A 183 -1.52 7.37 -0.48
C LYS A 183 -0.29 8.28 -0.41
N HIS A 184 0.23 8.48 0.79
CA HIS A 184 1.39 9.33 1.04
C HIS A 184 2.18 8.85 2.26
N MET A 185 3.46 9.25 2.36
CA MET A 185 4.37 8.76 3.41
C MET A 185 3.87 9.04 4.84
N PHE A 186 3.27 10.21 5.07
CA PHE A 186 2.81 10.61 6.41
C PHE A 186 1.74 9.72 7.03
N ARG A 187 1.07 8.83 6.25
CA ARG A 187 0.13 7.85 6.82
C ARG A 187 0.82 6.72 7.58
N LEU A 188 2.13 6.55 7.35
CA LEU A 188 2.93 5.49 7.96
C LEU A 188 3.83 6.01 9.07
N ILE A 189 3.92 7.33 9.27
CA ILE A 189 4.78 7.94 10.28
C ILE A 189 3.96 8.12 11.55
N GLU A 190 4.41 7.48 12.63
CA GLU A 190 3.77 7.60 13.94
C GLU A 190 4.62 8.51 14.82
N SER A 191 4.11 9.70 15.08
CA SER A 191 4.79 10.66 15.95
C SER A 191 3.82 11.67 16.51
N ASP A 192 3.89 11.90 17.82
CA ASP A 192 3.16 12.98 18.51
C ASP A 192 3.58 14.38 18.04
N ARG A 193 4.71 14.47 17.31
CA ARG A 193 5.19 15.71 16.68
C ARG A 193 4.48 16.02 15.37
N LEU A 194 3.67 15.13 14.81
CA LEU A 194 2.99 15.29 13.53
C LEU A 194 1.48 15.25 13.70
N HIS A 195 0.79 16.26 13.20
CA HIS A 195 -0.67 16.23 13.04
C HIS A 195 -1.01 16.28 11.54
N VAL A 196 -1.50 15.16 11.02
CA VAL A 196 -1.83 15.02 9.59
C VAL A 196 -3.33 15.15 9.40
N SER A 197 -3.74 16.13 8.62
CA SER A 197 -5.13 16.34 8.21
C SER A 197 -5.28 16.08 6.71
N SER A 198 -6.44 15.54 6.32
CA SER A 198 -6.75 15.23 4.92
C SER A 198 -7.80 16.21 4.39
N VAL A 199 -7.52 16.77 3.21
CA VAL A 199 -8.37 17.76 2.51
C VAL A 199 -8.48 19.09 3.29
N PHE A 200 -8.76 20.20 2.57
CA PHE A 200 -8.84 21.55 3.11
C PHE A 200 -9.96 21.70 4.17
N GLY A 201 -9.68 21.30 5.40
CA GLY A 201 -10.53 21.53 6.56
C GLY A 201 -10.37 22.94 7.13
N PRO A 202 -11.16 23.30 8.17
CA PRO A 202 -11.15 24.64 8.77
C PRO A 202 -9.79 25.09 9.34
N GLN A 203 -8.85 24.17 9.55
CA GLN A 203 -7.52 24.42 10.09
C GLN A 203 -6.41 24.47 9.03
N ALA A 204 -6.75 24.39 7.74
CA ALA A 204 -5.77 24.41 6.66
C ALA A 204 -4.99 25.74 6.57
N ASP A 205 -5.52 26.81 7.16
CA ASP A 205 -4.89 28.12 7.28
C ASP A 205 -3.64 28.13 8.19
N ARG A 206 -3.43 27.09 9.01
CA ARG A 206 -2.30 26.97 9.95
C ARG A 206 -1.32 25.87 9.60
N ALA A 207 -1.32 25.40 8.35
CA ALA A 207 -0.42 24.34 7.90
C ALA A 207 1.06 24.78 8.02
N ASP A 208 1.88 23.94 8.64
CA ASP A 208 3.34 24.05 8.58
C ASP A 208 3.87 23.38 7.31
N ILE A 209 3.18 22.32 6.84
CA ILE A 209 3.50 21.58 5.62
C ILE A 209 2.25 21.43 4.76
N LEU A 210 2.35 21.81 3.49
CA LEU A 210 1.40 21.45 2.43
C LEU A 210 1.97 20.25 1.65
N LEU A 211 1.26 19.13 1.68
CA LEU A 211 1.64 17.90 0.99
C LEU A 211 0.83 17.73 -0.30
N LEU A 212 1.51 17.63 -1.43
CA LEU A 212 0.93 17.47 -2.77
C LEU A 212 1.45 16.16 -3.39
N PRO A 213 0.57 15.21 -3.74
CA PRO A 213 1.03 13.97 -4.38
C PRO A 213 1.52 14.25 -5.80
N CYS A 214 2.62 13.63 -6.18
CA CYS A 214 3.18 13.72 -7.53
C CYS A 214 3.80 12.41 -8.02
N GLY A 215 3.52 11.28 -7.35
CA GLY A 215 4.05 9.97 -7.72
C GLY A 215 3.79 9.57 -9.17
N THR A 216 2.56 9.77 -9.66
CA THR A 216 2.17 9.49 -11.05
C THR A 216 1.84 10.77 -11.81
N ALA A 217 1.81 10.70 -13.15
CA ALA A 217 1.33 11.80 -13.98
C ALA A 217 -0.11 12.25 -13.63
N GLN A 218 -0.98 11.31 -13.24
CA GLN A 218 -2.33 11.62 -12.78
C GLN A 218 -2.32 12.37 -11.44
N ALA A 219 -1.51 11.92 -10.47
CA ALA A 219 -1.36 12.59 -9.18
C ALA A 219 -0.79 14.01 -9.33
N LEU A 220 0.21 14.18 -10.19
CA LEU A 220 0.78 15.50 -10.48
C LEU A 220 -0.26 16.43 -11.11
N ARG A 221 -1.05 15.96 -12.09
CA ARG A 221 -2.17 16.74 -12.66
C ARG A 221 -3.19 17.13 -11.59
N GLN A 222 -3.50 16.23 -10.67
CA GLN A 222 -4.39 16.53 -9.54
C GLN A 222 -3.82 17.65 -8.66
N SER A 223 -2.53 17.60 -8.33
CA SER A 223 -1.85 18.64 -7.57
C SER A 223 -1.86 20.00 -8.26
N TRP A 224 -1.74 20.04 -9.59
CA TRP A 224 -1.91 21.26 -10.39
C TRP A 224 -3.31 21.88 -10.26
N MET A 225 -4.36 21.06 -10.31
CA MET A 225 -5.74 21.54 -10.11
C MET A 225 -5.94 22.05 -8.68
N LEU A 226 -5.43 21.32 -7.68
CA LEU A 226 -5.55 21.67 -6.27
C LEU A 226 -4.80 22.97 -5.93
N ALA A 227 -3.63 23.20 -6.53
CA ALA A 227 -2.87 24.44 -6.36
C ALA A 227 -3.65 25.69 -6.79
N ALA A 228 -4.59 25.56 -7.74
CA ALA A 228 -5.48 26.64 -8.13
C ALA A 228 -6.57 26.93 -7.07
N ALA A 229 -7.02 25.90 -6.37
CA ALA A 229 -8.12 25.94 -5.40
C ALA A 229 -7.68 26.16 -3.94
N LEU A 230 -6.39 26.47 -3.71
CA LEU A 230 -5.87 26.66 -2.35
C LEU A 230 -6.55 27.85 -1.64
N PRO A 231 -6.92 27.71 -0.36
CA PRO A 231 -7.40 28.82 0.45
C PRO A 231 -6.39 29.98 0.48
N GLU A 232 -6.88 31.21 0.32
CA GLU A 232 -6.03 32.41 0.28
C GLU A 232 -5.12 32.59 1.52
N PRO A 233 -5.56 32.29 2.76
CA PRO A 233 -4.66 32.32 3.92
C PRO A 233 -3.46 31.37 3.78
N LEU A 234 -3.68 30.16 3.26
CA LEU A 234 -2.62 29.17 3.05
C LEU A 234 -1.67 29.60 1.93
N ARG A 235 -2.20 30.15 0.83
CA ARG A 235 -1.40 30.70 -0.27
C ARG A 235 -0.44 31.79 0.23
N ARG A 236 -0.92 32.73 1.05
CA ARG A 236 -0.07 33.79 1.63
C ARG A 236 1.05 33.23 2.49
N ARG A 237 0.78 32.20 3.30
CA ARG A 237 1.81 31.52 4.12
C ARG A 237 2.87 30.83 3.27
N ILE A 238 2.48 30.19 2.17
CA ILE A 238 3.44 29.57 1.23
C ILE A 238 4.37 30.63 0.62
N VAL A 239 3.80 31.74 0.12
CA VAL A 239 4.59 32.86 -0.45
C VAL A 239 5.55 33.46 0.59
N ALA A 240 5.07 33.64 1.82
CA ALA A 240 5.90 34.11 2.94
C ALA A 240 6.97 33.09 3.38
N GLY A 241 6.83 31.80 3.03
CA GLY A 241 7.65 30.68 3.51
C GLY A 241 7.37 30.27 4.95
N GLU A 242 6.16 30.51 5.42
CA GLU A 242 5.68 29.98 6.69
C GLU A 242 5.14 28.56 6.55
N THR A 243 4.93 28.09 5.32
CA THR A 243 4.45 26.74 5.00
C THR A 243 5.40 26.09 3.98
N LEU A 244 5.93 24.92 4.33
CA LEU A 244 6.77 24.10 3.46
C LEU A 244 5.92 23.35 2.44
N VAL A 245 6.32 23.39 1.17
CA VAL A 245 5.71 22.58 0.11
C VAL A 245 6.45 21.25 0.00
N VAL A 246 5.74 20.15 0.20
CA VAL A 246 6.25 18.79 0.02
C VAL A 246 5.54 18.14 -1.16
N LEU A 247 6.32 17.81 -2.20
CA LEU A 247 5.90 17.08 -3.38
C LEU A 247 6.18 15.59 -3.15
N ASP A 248 5.13 14.79 -2.96
CA ASP A 248 5.26 13.38 -2.57
C ASP A 248 5.15 12.42 -3.75
N ALA A 249 6.29 11.86 -4.17
CA ALA A 249 6.40 10.77 -5.13
C ALA A 249 6.83 9.45 -4.47
N SER A 250 6.67 9.32 -3.15
CA SER A 250 7.06 8.12 -2.39
C SER A 250 6.29 6.85 -2.76
N THR A 251 5.29 6.86 -3.64
CA THR A 251 4.60 5.65 -4.11
C THR A 251 5.23 5.00 -5.35
N GLU A 252 5.91 5.77 -6.20
CA GLU A 252 6.37 5.30 -7.52
C GLU A 252 7.89 5.44 -7.68
N GLY A 253 8.46 6.58 -7.28
CA GLY A 253 9.89 6.85 -7.45
C GLY A 253 10.35 6.90 -8.91
N GLU A 254 9.56 7.48 -9.81
CA GLU A 254 9.98 7.63 -11.22
C GLU A 254 11.27 8.44 -11.36
N LYS A 255 12.13 8.05 -12.32
CA LYS A 255 13.32 8.81 -12.69
C LYS A 255 12.95 10.23 -13.17
N PRO A 256 13.77 11.25 -12.90
CA PRO A 256 13.54 12.60 -13.40
C PRO A 256 13.61 12.61 -14.93
N ARG A 257 12.66 13.34 -15.53
CA ARG A 257 12.55 13.60 -16.98
C ARG A 257 12.36 15.10 -17.15
N GLU A 258 12.88 15.68 -18.23
CA GLU A 258 12.83 17.14 -18.46
C GLU A 258 11.40 17.69 -18.36
N ASP A 259 10.44 17.04 -19.03
CA ASP A 259 9.02 17.40 -19.02
C ASP A 259 8.42 17.36 -17.60
N ARG A 260 8.76 16.31 -16.84
CA ARG A 260 8.29 16.12 -15.47
C ARG A 260 8.92 17.12 -14.51
N THR A 261 10.21 17.37 -14.63
CA THR A 261 10.94 18.36 -13.82
C THR A 261 10.38 19.76 -14.06
N ALA A 262 10.16 20.14 -15.32
CA ALA A 262 9.51 21.40 -15.68
C ALA A 262 8.09 21.50 -15.10
N ALA A 263 7.31 20.41 -15.13
CA ALA A 263 5.97 20.38 -14.53
C ALA A 263 5.99 20.50 -12.99
N LEU A 264 7.02 19.98 -12.32
CA LEU A 264 7.21 20.16 -10.87
C LEU A 264 7.60 21.61 -10.54
N HIS A 265 8.52 22.20 -11.31
CA HIS A 265 8.92 23.61 -11.13
C HIS A 265 7.77 24.57 -11.41
N GLY A 266 7.02 24.36 -12.49
CA GLY A 266 5.84 25.16 -12.79
C GLY A 266 4.76 25.06 -11.71
N LEU A 267 4.62 23.90 -11.05
CA LEU A 267 3.70 23.76 -9.92
C LEU A 267 4.17 24.60 -8.72
N ILE A 268 5.46 24.55 -8.41
CA ILE A 268 6.09 25.33 -7.34
C ILE A 268 5.92 26.84 -7.59
N GLU A 269 6.16 27.28 -8.83
CA GLU A 269 5.94 28.67 -9.25
C GLU A 269 4.47 29.09 -9.15
N ARG A 270 3.53 28.22 -9.55
CA ARG A 270 2.08 28.45 -9.42
C ARG A 270 1.63 28.63 -7.97
N LEU A 271 2.33 28.00 -7.02
CA LEU A 271 2.12 28.18 -5.59
C LEU A 271 2.69 29.51 -5.06
N GLY A 272 3.44 30.24 -5.88
CA GLY A 272 4.06 31.52 -5.52
C GLY A 272 5.37 31.35 -4.72
N THR A 273 6.04 30.20 -4.87
CA THR A 273 7.32 29.91 -4.20
C THR A 273 8.38 29.46 -5.21
N ARG A 274 9.56 29.04 -4.74
CA ARG A 274 10.72 28.67 -5.57
C ARG A 274 11.22 27.26 -5.24
N PRO A 275 11.97 26.60 -6.15
CA PRO A 275 12.35 25.20 -5.96
C PRO A 275 13.11 24.93 -4.65
N ASN A 276 14.05 25.80 -4.25
CA ASN A 276 14.76 25.69 -2.97
C ASN A 276 13.91 25.83 -1.70
N ARG A 277 12.64 26.23 -1.83
CA ARG A 277 11.66 26.28 -0.74
C ARG A 277 10.72 25.07 -0.75
N ALA A 278 11.01 24.06 -1.57
CA ALA A 278 10.22 22.85 -1.69
C ALA A 278 11.07 21.60 -1.39
N VAL A 279 10.38 20.57 -0.90
CA VAL A 279 10.93 19.22 -0.70
C VAL A 279 10.26 18.27 -1.69
N TYR A 280 11.06 17.48 -2.40
CA TYR A 280 10.61 16.37 -3.22
C TYR A 280 10.92 15.05 -2.51
N VAL A 281 9.90 14.21 -2.31
CA VAL A 281 10.03 12.90 -1.67
C VAL A 281 9.94 11.81 -2.72
N THR A 282 10.87 10.85 -2.71
CA THR A 282 10.96 9.78 -3.71
C THR A 282 11.45 8.46 -3.11
N GLN A 283 11.18 7.34 -3.79
CA GLN A 283 11.82 6.06 -3.52
C GLN A 283 13.12 5.85 -4.31
N ASP A 284 13.45 6.75 -5.23
CA ASP A 284 14.63 6.62 -6.07
C ASP A 284 15.84 7.30 -5.42
N ARG A 285 16.80 6.48 -4.97
CA ARG A 285 18.02 6.94 -4.30
C ARG A 285 18.95 7.76 -5.21
N GLY A 286 18.85 7.58 -6.53
CA GLY A 286 19.65 8.33 -7.50
C GLY A 286 18.98 9.63 -7.99
N TYR A 287 17.73 9.90 -7.58
CA TYR A 287 16.97 11.04 -8.10
C TYR A 287 17.68 12.38 -7.84
N ALA A 288 18.30 12.55 -6.66
CA ALA A 288 18.93 13.81 -6.27
C ALA A 288 20.09 14.20 -7.20
N ALA A 289 20.93 13.23 -7.59
CA ALA A 289 22.04 13.45 -8.50
C ALA A 289 21.55 13.77 -9.92
N GLU A 290 20.60 12.99 -10.43
CA GLU A 290 20.06 13.23 -11.77
C GLU A 290 19.27 14.55 -11.87
N TYR A 291 18.53 14.90 -10.82
CA TYR A 291 17.85 16.19 -10.75
C TYR A 291 18.86 17.35 -10.69
N ALA A 292 19.98 17.20 -9.97
CA ALA A 292 21.05 18.19 -9.96
C ALA A 292 21.60 18.44 -11.36
N ASP A 293 21.83 17.39 -12.15
CA ASP A 293 22.36 17.48 -13.51
C ASP A 293 21.32 18.04 -14.50
N GLN A 294 20.05 17.64 -14.39
CA GLN A 294 19.00 18.02 -15.32
C GLN A 294 18.38 19.39 -15.04
N SER A 295 18.37 19.85 -13.79
CA SER A 295 17.62 21.06 -13.42
C SER A 295 18.20 22.36 -13.95
N GLY A 296 19.50 22.40 -14.27
CA GLY A 296 20.21 23.63 -14.62
C GLY A 296 20.31 24.66 -13.49
N LEU A 297 19.87 24.33 -12.28
CA LEU A 297 19.88 25.22 -11.11
C LEU A 297 21.18 25.07 -10.31
N ALA A 298 21.61 26.14 -9.65
CA ALA A 298 22.68 26.07 -8.65
C ALA A 298 22.23 25.25 -7.43
N THR A 299 23.17 24.70 -6.66
CA THR A 299 22.86 23.81 -5.51
C THR A 299 21.85 24.42 -4.54
N ASP A 300 21.99 25.70 -4.22
CA ASP A 300 21.13 26.40 -3.25
C ASP A 300 19.77 26.84 -3.83
N ASP A 301 19.57 26.68 -5.15
CA ASP A 301 18.33 26.99 -5.85
C ASP A 301 17.46 25.75 -6.12
N ARG A 302 17.98 24.54 -5.87
CA ARG A 302 17.32 23.26 -6.14
C ARG A 302 16.34 22.86 -5.04
N MET A 303 15.31 22.09 -5.41
CA MET A 303 14.50 21.36 -4.42
C MET A 303 15.37 20.46 -3.56
N GLN A 304 15.05 20.39 -2.26
CA GLN A 304 15.61 19.35 -1.42
C GLN A 304 14.97 18.01 -1.77
N VAL A 305 15.79 16.99 -2.00
CA VAL A 305 15.31 15.63 -2.28
C VAL A 305 15.44 14.78 -1.02
N ILE A 306 14.35 14.14 -0.60
CA ILE A 306 14.31 13.20 0.53
C ILE A 306 13.89 11.82 0.02
N HIS A 307 14.63 10.80 0.45
CA HIS A 307 14.34 9.41 0.14
C HIS A 307 13.39 8.78 1.16
N TYR A 308 12.39 8.02 0.71
CA TYR A 308 11.42 7.31 1.56
C TYR A 308 10.85 6.03 0.91
N ASP A 309 11.22 4.85 1.42
CA ASP A 309 10.78 3.54 0.91
C ASP A 309 9.37 3.13 1.38
N LEU A 310 8.34 3.79 0.87
CA LEU A 310 6.94 3.62 1.32
C LEU A 310 6.49 2.15 1.38
N TRP A 311 6.79 1.36 0.34
CA TRP A 311 6.29 -0.02 0.26
C TRP A 311 6.95 -0.96 1.27
N ILE A 312 8.25 -0.78 1.52
CA ILE A 312 8.99 -1.53 2.54
C ILE A 312 8.41 -1.21 3.91
N TRP A 313 8.28 0.08 4.24
CA TRP A 313 7.74 0.51 5.53
C TRP A 313 6.29 0.07 5.73
N ARG A 314 5.47 0.16 4.70
CA ARG A 314 4.07 -0.31 4.74
C ARG A 314 4.00 -1.82 5.02
N PHE A 315 4.82 -2.61 4.35
CA PHE A 315 4.83 -4.06 4.52
C PHE A 315 5.26 -4.44 5.94
N HIS A 316 6.34 -3.84 6.44
CA HIS A 316 6.83 -4.15 7.78
C HIS A 316 5.91 -3.66 8.90
N ALA A 317 5.15 -2.57 8.69
CA ALA A 317 4.20 -2.07 9.68
C ALA A 317 3.16 -3.12 10.09
N ALA A 318 2.81 -4.07 9.21
CA ALA A 318 1.89 -5.16 9.51
C ALA A 318 2.36 -6.09 10.64
N PHE A 319 3.68 -6.16 10.88
CA PHE A 319 4.27 -7.05 11.89
C PHE A 319 4.66 -6.34 13.18
N ARG A 320 4.39 -5.03 13.33
CA ARG A 320 4.85 -4.26 14.48
C ARG A 320 4.38 -4.84 15.82
N GLU A 321 3.12 -5.24 15.90
CA GLU A 321 2.52 -5.77 17.13
C GLU A 321 2.68 -7.29 17.24
N SER A 322 2.45 -8.00 16.14
CA SER A 322 2.37 -9.47 16.09
C SER A 322 3.68 -10.17 15.72
N GLY A 323 4.74 -9.41 15.42
CA GLY A 323 5.97 -9.89 14.81
C GLY A 323 6.64 -11.08 15.50
N GLU A 324 6.72 -11.05 16.83
CA GLU A 324 7.29 -12.17 17.62
C GLU A 324 6.47 -13.46 17.45
N ALA A 325 5.14 -13.36 17.59
CA ALA A 325 4.27 -14.53 17.42
C ALA A 325 4.32 -15.08 15.99
N VAL A 326 4.34 -14.20 14.98
CA VAL A 326 4.46 -14.58 13.57
C VAL A 326 5.83 -15.22 13.29
N PHE A 327 6.91 -14.73 13.90
CA PHE A 327 8.24 -15.33 13.77
C PHE A 327 8.27 -16.75 14.34
N GLU A 328 7.78 -16.95 15.56
CA GLU A 328 7.75 -18.28 16.19
C GLU A 328 6.89 -19.27 15.40
N GLU A 329 5.72 -18.85 14.91
CA GLU A 329 4.87 -19.68 14.06
C GLU A 329 5.59 -20.11 12.77
N ARG A 330 6.20 -19.16 12.07
CA ARG A 330 6.89 -19.45 10.81
C ARG A 330 8.19 -20.22 11.02
N LEU A 331 8.89 -20.01 12.12
CA LEU A 331 10.07 -20.81 12.49
C LEU A 331 9.66 -22.26 12.72
N ALA A 332 8.59 -22.50 13.49
CA ALA A 332 8.08 -23.84 13.70
C ALA A 332 7.58 -24.50 12.39
N ALA A 333 7.06 -23.72 11.44
CA ALA A 333 6.71 -24.22 10.10
C ALA A 333 7.96 -24.52 9.25
N PHE A 334 8.98 -23.67 9.32
CA PHE A 334 10.27 -23.85 8.65
C PHE A 334 10.98 -25.14 9.12
N GLU A 335 11.03 -25.38 10.42
CA GLU A 335 11.65 -26.58 11.01
C GLU A 335 10.91 -27.88 10.68
N ARG A 336 9.62 -27.78 10.36
CA ARG A 336 8.78 -28.92 9.93
C ARG A 336 8.67 -29.05 8.41
N ARG A 337 9.43 -28.28 7.63
CA ARG A 337 9.39 -28.38 6.16
C ARG A 337 9.71 -29.81 5.72
N PRO A 338 8.98 -30.34 4.72
CA PRO A 338 9.26 -31.67 4.23
C PRO A 338 10.62 -31.71 3.50
N GLN A 339 11.33 -32.83 3.63
CA GLN A 339 12.57 -33.08 2.90
C GLN A 339 12.36 -33.17 1.38
N GLN A 340 11.15 -33.54 0.97
CA GLN A 340 10.69 -33.54 -0.43
C GLN A 340 9.66 -32.41 -0.58
N ARG A 341 9.92 -31.49 -1.50
CA ARG A 341 9.04 -30.36 -1.82
C ARG A 341 8.38 -30.54 -3.17
N ASP A 342 7.15 -30.06 -3.31
CA ASP A 342 6.35 -30.19 -4.52
C ASP A 342 7.00 -29.47 -5.71
N ARG A 343 7.50 -28.25 -5.48
CA ARG A 343 8.12 -27.41 -6.51
C ARG A 343 9.53 -26.98 -6.10
N ARG A 344 10.30 -26.50 -7.06
CA ARG A 344 11.66 -25.99 -6.85
C ARG A 344 11.66 -24.55 -6.36
N PHE A 345 10.80 -23.71 -6.91
CA PHE A 345 10.78 -22.29 -6.60
C PHE A 345 9.36 -21.73 -6.51
N ILE A 346 9.26 -20.50 -5.99
CA ILE A 346 8.06 -19.67 -6.06
C ILE A 346 8.40 -18.34 -6.74
N SER A 347 7.50 -17.82 -7.57
CA SER A 347 7.63 -16.51 -8.22
C SER A 347 6.26 -15.83 -8.39
N LEU A 348 6.15 -14.60 -7.89
CA LEU A 348 4.89 -13.85 -7.87
C LEU A 348 4.87 -12.77 -8.97
N ASN A 349 4.09 -12.96 -10.04
CA ASN A 349 4.13 -12.15 -11.26
C ASN A 349 2.78 -11.51 -11.64
N PHE A 350 2.20 -10.71 -10.73
CA PHE A 350 0.88 -10.11 -10.95
C PHE A 350 0.83 -9.18 -12.16
N THR A 351 1.52 -8.03 -12.15
CA THR A 351 1.50 -7.11 -13.31
C THR A 351 2.48 -7.57 -14.40
N PRO A 352 2.02 -7.88 -15.62
CA PRO A 352 2.83 -8.49 -16.69
C PRO A 352 3.64 -7.42 -17.45
N ARG A 353 4.59 -6.76 -16.77
CA ARG A 353 5.51 -5.83 -17.44
C ARG A 353 6.45 -6.57 -18.40
N PRO A 354 6.92 -5.96 -19.49
CA PRO A 354 7.65 -6.64 -20.59
C PRO A 354 8.79 -7.55 -20.10
N LEU A 355 9.68 -7.06 -19.24
CA LEU A 355 10.81 -7.86 -18.79
C LEU A 355 10.45 -8.97 -17.78
N LYS A 356 9.31 -8.83 -17.09
CA LYS A 356 8.73 -9.90 -16.27
C LYS A 356 8.11 -11.00 -17.15
N VAL A 357 7.45 -10.59 -18.23
CA VAL A 357 6.93 -11.51 -19.23
C VAL A 357 8.08 -12.23 -19.95
N ALA A 358 9.19 -11.54 -20.23
CA ALA A 358 10.39 -12.18 -20.77
C ALA A 358 10.92 -13.30 -19.86
N TYR A 359 10.95 -13.08 -18.54
CA TYR A 359 11.24 -14.13 -17.56
C TYR A 359 10.26 -15.31 -17.67
N LEU A 360 8.94 -15.05 -17.63
CA LEU A 360 7.92 -16.10 -17.70
C LEU A 360 7.98 -16.92 -18.99
N LEU A 361 8.13 -16.27 -20.14
CA LEU A 361 8.28 -16.93 -21.43
C LEU A 361 9.58 -17.74 -21.49
N SER A 362 10.66 -17.27 -20.85
CA SER A 362 11.91 -18.04 -20.75
C SER A 362 11.71 -19.35 -20.00
N LEU A 363 10.90 -19.33 -18.92
CA LEU A 363 10.51 -20.56 -18.22
C LEU A 363 9.73 -21.51 -19.12
N MET A 364 8.81 -21.00 -19.94
CA MET A 364 8.02 -21.83 -20.86
C MET A 364 8.91 -22.43 -21.96
N ARG A 365 9.80 -21.62 -22.54
CA ARG A 365 10.76 -22.05 -23.56
C ARG A 365 11.63 -23.20 -23.04
N ASP A 366 12.06 -23.10 -21.78
CA ASP A 366 12.97 -24.07 -21.17
C ASP A 366 12.24 -25.25 -20.48
N GLY A 367 10.90 -25.31 -20.56
CA GLY A 367 10.09 -26.38 -19.95
C GLY A 367 10.09 -26.38 -18.42
N LEU A 368 10.24 -25.20 -17.80
CA LEU A 368 10.42 -25.02 -16.35
C LEU A 368 9.19 -24.46 -15.63
N TRP A 369 8.10 -24.17 -16.34
CA TRP A 369 6.86 -23.65 -15.75
C TRP A 369 6.36 -24.51 -14.58
N ASP A 370 6.22 -25.83 -14.81
CA ASP A 370 5.73 -26.78 -13.80
C ASP A 370 6.75 -27.07 -12.69
N ARG A 371 7.96 -26.48 -12.74
CA ARG A 371 8.93 -26.60 -11.66
C ARG A 371 8.71 -25.55 -10.57
N GLY A 372 7.84 -24.57 -10.79
CA GLY A 372 7.59 -23.48 -9.84
C GLY A 372 6.14 -23.36 -9.40
N PHE A 373 5.93 -22.69 -8.26
CA PHE A 373 4.67 -22.02 -7.96
C PHE A 373 4.73 -20.62 -8.57
N ILE A 374 4.02 -20.41 -9.68
CA ILE A 374 4.09 -19.16 -10.46
C ILE A 374 2.71 -18.51 -10.45
N SER A 375 2.63 -17.25 -10.01
CA SER A 375 1.43 -16.43 -10.24
C SER A 375 1.59 -15.62 -11.53
N PHE A 376 0.50 -15.31 -12.20
CA PHE A 376 0.47 -14.52 -13.43
C PHE A 376 -0.86 -13.76 -13.53
N GLY A 377 -0.83 -12.43 -13.65
CA GLY A 377 -2.06 -11.62 -13.67
C GLY A 377 -2.80 -11.59 -15.01
N GLY A 378 -2.29 -12.25 -16.05
CA GLY A 378 -2.83 -12.20 -17.41
C GLY A 378 -2.56 -10.86 -18.12
N PHE A 379 -2.71 -10.84 -19.45
CA PHE A 379 -2.35 -9.68 -20.28
C PHE A 379 -3.42 -8.57 -20.31
N ASP A 380 -4.70 -8.93 -20.25
CA ASP A 380 -5.83 -8.05 -20.60
C ASP A 380 -5.82 -6.67 -19.94
N ASP A 381 -5.68 -6.60 -18.61
CA ASP A 381 -5.76 -5.33 -17.89
C ASP A 381 -4.54 -4.44 -18.17
N TYR A 382 -3.36 -5.05 -18.33
CA TYR A 382 -2.15 -4.32 -18.65
C TYR A 382 -2.19 -3.79 -20.09
N CYS A 383 -2.48 -4.66 -21.05
CA CYS A 383 -2.67 -4.30 -22.46
C CYS A 383 -3.68 -3.18 -22.64
N ARG A 384 -4.84 -3.25 -21.97
CA ARG A 384 -5.85 -2.18 -21.98
C ARG A 384 -5.32 -0.88 -21.38
N ALA A 385 -4.58 -0.95 -20.27
CA ALA A 385 -4.07 0.24 -19.59
C ALA A 385 -3.04 1.03 -20.41
N ILE A 386 -2.25 0.34 -21.24
CA ILE A 386 -1.21 0.97 -22.07
C ILE A 386 -1.59 1.09 -23.55
N GLY A 387 -2.78 0.62 -23.95
CA GLY A 387 -3.24 0.65 -25.34
C GLY A 387 -2.46 -0.28 -26.28
N LEU A 388 -1.98 -1.43 -25.77
CA LEU A 388 -1.19 -2.41 -26.51
C LEU A 388 -2.06 -3.65 -26.81
N SER A 389 -2.00 -4.19 -28.03
CA SER A 389 -2.62 -5.50 -28.33
C SER A 389 -1.72 -6.65 -27.88
N LEU A 390 -2.29 -7.84 -27.67
CA LEU A 390 -1.50 -9.01 -27.28
C LEU A 390 -0.49 -9.41 -28.36
N GLU A 391 -0.86 -9.26 -29.63
CA GLU A 391 -0.03 -9.58 -30.79
C GLU A 391 1.22 -8.69 -30.85
N ALA A 392 1.13 -7.45 -30.35
CA ALA A 392 2.23 -6.49 -30.31
C ALA A 392 3.11 -6.62 -29.06
N PHE A 393 2.84 -7.61 -28.20
CA PHE A 393 3.58 -7.79 -26.95
C PHE A 393 5.04 -8.22 -27.16
N PRO A 394 5.39 -9.10 -28.12
CA PRO A 394 6.79 -9.38 -28.44
C PRO A 394 7.58 -8.12 -28.80
N GLU A 395 7.01 -7.22 -29.59
CA GLU A 395 7.63 -5.93 -29.94
C GLU A 395 7.78 -5.04 -28.71
N HIS A 396 6.83 -5.09 -27.78
CA HIS A 396 6.93 -4.39 -26.49
C HIS A 396 8.09 -4.89 -25.63
N ILE A 397 8.42 -6.19 -25.68
CA ILE A 397 9.65 -6.74 -25.06
C ILE A 397 10.88 -6.32 -25.86
N ALA A 398 10.82 -6.40 -27.20
CA ALA A 398 11.94 -6.08 -28.09
C ALA A 398 12.38 -4.61 -28.01
N ALA A 399 11.45 -3.71 -27.66
CA ALA A 399 11.71 -2.29 -27.45
C ALA A 399 12.62 -2.02 -26.24
N GLU A 400 12.77 -2.97 -25.33
CA GLU A 400 13.64 -2.83 -24.17
C GLU A 400 15.12 -2.99 -24.58
N PRO A 401 16.03 -2.13 -24.11
CA PRO A 401 17.43 -2.13 -24.54
C PRO A 401 18.12 -3.51 -24.38
N GLY A 402 18.53 -4.10 -25.51
CA GLY A 402 19.21 -5.40 -25.55
C GLY A 402 18.29 -6.63 -25.56
N PHE A 403 16.96 -6.46 -25.62
CA PHE A 403 16.01 -7.58 -25.55
C PHE A 403 15.47 -8.04 -26.91
N ALA A 404 15.77 -7.37 -28.02
CA ALA A 404 15.26 -7.73 -29.35
C ALA A 404 15.48 -9.20 -29.72
N ASP A 405 16.70 -9.73 -29.57
CA ASP A 405 17.00 -11.13 -29.91
C ASP A 405 16.27 -12.12 -29.00
N LEU A 406 16.14 -11.81 -27.71
CA LEU A 406 15.41 -12.68 -26.78
C LEU A 406 13.90 -12.60 -27.04
N ALA A 407 13.35 -11.42 -27.32
CA ALA A 407 11.95 -11.27 -27.69
C ALA A 407 11.60 -12.15 -28.90
N ALA A 408 12.44 -12.15 -29.93
CA ALA A 408 12.27 -13.03 -31.10
C ALA A 408 12.30 -14.52 -30.74
N GLN A 409 13.20 -14.92 -29.83
CA GLN A 409 13.27 -16.31 -29.34
C GLN A 409 12.08 -16.72 -28.46
N LEU A 410 11.46 -15.76 -27.76
CA LEU A 410 10.36 -15.98 -26.82
C LEU A 410 8.97 -15.82 -27.45
N ALA A 411 8.88 -15.21 -28.64
CA ALA A 411 7.63 -15.00 -29.35
C ALA A 411 6.81 -16.29 -29.54
N PRO A 412 7.41 -17.47 -29.85
CA PRO A 412 6.65 -18.72 -29.99
C PRO A 412 5.89 -19.17 -28.73
N GLN A 413 6.31 -18.72 -27.54
CA GLN A 413 5.69 -19.08 -26.26
C GLN A 413 4.53 -18.16 -25.87
N MET A 414 4.30 -17.06 -26.59
CA MET A 414 3.27 -16.07 -26.27
C MET A 414 1.87 -16.66 -26.21
N GLN A 415 1.53 -17.50 -27.20
CA GLN A 415 0.22 -18.14 -27.24
C GLN A 415 0.02 -19.02 -26.00
N ALA A 416 1.01 -19.85 -25.66
CA ALA A 416 0.93 -20.72 -24.49
C ALA A 416 0.79 -19.92 -23.19
N LEU A 417 1.54 -18.82 -23.01
CA LEU A 417 1.41 -17.98 -21.82
C LEU A 417 0.06 -17.27 -21.74
N SER A 418 -0.51 -16.88 -22.90
CA SER A 418 -1.85 -16.30 -22.96
C SER A 418 -2.92 -17.30 -22.55
N GLU A 419 -2.82 -18.55 -23.03
CA GLU A 419 -3.74 -19.64 -22.72
C GLU A 419 -3.72 -20.07 -21.25
N VAL A 420 -2.59 -19.89 -20.55
CA VAL A 420 -2.50 -20.07 -19.09
C VAL A 420 -3.49 -19.16 -18.34
N GLY A 421 -3.77 -17.97 -18.87
CA GLY A 421 -4.69 -17.02 -18.26
C GLY A 421 -4.23 -16.53 -16.88
N ARG A 422 -5.15 -16.03 -16.06
CA ARG A 422 -4.82 -15.54 -14.72
C ARG A 422 -4.55 -16.69 -13.76
N VAL A 423 -3.38 -16.68 -13.13
CA VAL A 423 -2.98 -17.63 -12.08
C VAL A 423 -2.75 -16.87 -10.79
N PHE A 424 -3.57 -17.19 -9.78
CA PHE A 424 -3.41 -16.73 -8.40
C PHE A 424 -2.96 -17.91 -7.55
N LEU A 425 -1.93 -17.71 -6.72
CA LEU A 425 -1.45 -18.77 -5.83
C LEU A 425 -2.18 -18.75 -4.47
N GLU A 426 -2.79 -17.62 -4.09
CA GLU A 426 -3.49 -17.44 -2.83
C GLU A 426 -4.74 -18.32 -2.67
N THR A 427 -5.01 -18.70 -1.42
CA THR A 427 -6.29 -19.31 -1.03
C THR A 427 -7.26 -18.21 -0.58
N GLY A 428 -8.45 -18.14 -1.21
CA GLY A 428 -9.55 -17.29 -0.73
C GLY A 428 -9.78 -15.93 -1.43
N LEU A 429 -9.54 -15.80 -2.74
CA LEU A 429 -9.83 -14.57 -3.48
C LEU A 429 -11.21 -14.55 -4.17
N SER A 430 -11.89 -13.42 -4.03
CA SER A 430 -12.90 -12.94 -4.99
C SER A 430 -12.19 -12.58 -6.31
N PRO A 431 -12.74 -12.96 -7.49
CA PRO A 431 -12.07 -12.89 -8.79
C PRO A 431 -11.72 -11.47 -9.32
N ARG A 432 -11.92 -10.40 -8.53
CA ARG A 432 -11.74 -8.99 -8.97
C ARG A 432 -10.85 -8.11 -8.09
N LYS A 433 -10.21 -8.61 -7.02
CA LYS A 433 -9.32 -7.79 -6.19
C LYS A 433 -7.87 -8.28 -6.25
N ALA A 434 -6.94 -7.33 -6.14
CA ALA A 434 -5.53 -7.58 -5.87
C ALA A 434 -5.39 -8.50 -4.62
N PRO A 435 -4.27 -9.24 -4.49
CA PRO A 435 -3.97 -10.09 -3.34
C PRO A 435 -4.44 -9.50 -2.01
N ILE A 436 -5.25 -10.25 -1.26
CA ILE A 436 -5.78 -9.78 0.04
C ILE A 436 -4.70 -9.93 1.12
N SER A 437 -3.77 -10.87 0.97
CA SER A 437 -2.58 -11.02 1.82
C SER A 437 -1.58 -11.99 1.20
N ASP A 438 -0.44 -11.48 0.73
CA ASP A 438 0.73 -12.29 0.33
C ASP A 438 1.67 -12.59 1.51
N GLU A 439 1.30 -12.18 2.72
CA GLU A 439 2.23 -12.12 3.85
C GLU A 439 2.65 -13.52 4.32
N THR A 440 1.75 -14.50 4.20
CA THR A 440 1.95 -15.92 4.52
C THR A 440 1.40 -16.81 3.40
N HIS A 441 2.28 -17.45 2.64
CA HIS A 441 1.86 -18.32 1.53
C HIS A 441 2.33 -19.77 1.74
N PRO A 442 1.44 -20.78 1.74
CA PRO A 442 1.81 -22.18 1.95
C PRO A 442 2.88 -22.71 0.98
N ALA A 443 2.91 -22.20 -0.25
CA ALA A 443 3.94 -22.53 -1.25
C ALA A 443 5.39 -22.28 -0.80
N TYR A 444 5.65 -21.37 0.15
CA TYR A 444 6.99 -21.24 0.74
C TYR A 444 7.38 -22.51 1.51
N GLY A 445 6.44 -23.18 2.17
CA GLY A 445 6.73 -24.48 2.80
C GLY A 445 7.01 -25.62 1.81
N GLN A 446 6.60 -25.46 0.56
CA GLN A 446 6.63 -26.49 -0.50
C GLN A 446 7.57 -26.13 -1.67
N SER A 447 8.48 -25.17 -1.49
CA SER A 447 9.50 -24.82 -2.49
C SER A 447 10.83 -24.44 -1.84
N TRP A 448 11.92 -24.45 -2.60
CA TRP A 448 13.29 -24.32 -2.06
C TRP A 448 13.81 -22.90 -2.03
N PHE A 449 13.45 -22.08 -3.01
CA PHE A 449 13.92 -20.69 -3.13
C PHE A 449 12.88 -19.81 -3.82
N SER A 450 13.07 -18.51 -3.75
CA SER A 450 12.18 -17.54 -4.42
C SER A 450 12.87 -16.87 -5.59
N VAL A 451 12.17 -16.77 -6.72
CA VAL A 451 12.56 -15.88 -7.81
C VAL A 451 11.73 -14.60 -7.70
N VAL A 452 12.37 -13.56 -7.20
CA VAL A 452 11.75 -12.27 -6.91
C VAL A 452 11.84 -11.40 -8.16
N THR A 453 10.74 -11.30 -8.89
CA THR A 453 10.63 -10.30 -9.97
C THR A 453 10.19 -8.97 -9.38
N GLU A 454 11.07 -7.99 -9.43
CA GLU A 454 10.76 -6.64 -8.97
C GLU A 454 9.73 -5.93 -9.88
N THR A 455 9.37 -4.72 -9.51
CA THR A 455 8.49 -3.87 -10.33
C THR A 455 9.18 -3.45 -11.62
N GLU A 456 10.48 -3.15 -11.53
CA GLU A 456 11.33 -2.75 -12.65
C GLU A 456 12.55 -3.68 -12.74
N MET A 457 13.06 -3.85 -13.97
CA MET A 457 14.30 -4.56 -14.24
C MET A 457 15.08 -3.84 -15.35
N TYR A 458 15.25 -2.54 -15.16
CA TYR A 458 15.96 -1.60 -16.02
C TYR A 458 17.24 -1.14 -15.33
N ASP A 459 17.85 -0.05 -15.76
CA ASP A 459 18.96 0.64 -15.10
C ASP A 459 18.50 1.55 -13.94
N ARG A 460 17.30 2.13 -14.05
CA ARG A 460 16.69 3.09 -13.12
C ARG A 460 15.19 2.81 -12.93
N PRO A 461 14.56 3.28 -11.84
CA PRO A 461 15.13 3.99 -10.68
C PRO A 461 15.98 3.10 -9.76
N GLN A 462 16.82 3.68 -8.90
CA GLN A 462 17.54 2.93 -7.85
C GLN A 462 16.63 2.78 -6.63
N ARG A 463 15.83 1.72 -6.64
CA ARG A 463 14.93 1.36 -5.55
C ARG A 463 14.72 -0.15 -5.49
N ILE A 464 14.24 -0.61 -4.33
CA ILE A 464 13.65 -1.93 -4.15
C ILE A 464 12.28 -1.77 -3.47
N THR A 465 11.41 -2.77 -3.62
CA THR A 465 10.08 -2.76 -3.01
C THR A 465 9.99 -3.77 -1.87
N GLU A 466 8.78 -4.04 -1.37
CA GLU A 466 8.54 -5.02 -0.34
C GLU A 466 8.80 -6.48 -0.78
N LYS A 467 8.89 -6.74 -2.10
CA LYS A 467 8.86 -8.09 -2.67
C LYS A 467 10.00 -9.01 -2.20
N PRO A 468 11.28 -8.58 -2.13
CA PRO A 468 12.34 -9.43 -1.60
C PRO A 468 12.05 -9.83 -0.16
N PHE A 469 11.57 -8.88 0.65
CA PHE A 469 11.28 -9.09 2.06
C PHE A 469 10.14 -10.10 2.27
N LYS A 470 9.12 -10.14 1.41
CA LYS A 470 8.09 -11.19 1.46
C LYS A 470 8.69 -12.60 1.44
N ALA A 471 9.72 -12.84 0.63
CA ALA A 471 10.42 -14.11 0.57
C ALA A 471 11.36 -14.32 1.78
N LEU A 472 12.16 -13.31 2.13
CA LEU A 472 13.10 -13.38 3.24
C LEU A 472 12.41 -13.68 4.58
N LEU A 473 11.25 -13.07 4.82
CA LEU A 473 10.43 -13.28 6.03
C LEU A 473 9.72 -14.65 6.04
N ASN A 474 9.79 -15.39 4.94
CA ASN A 474 9.30 -16.76 4.80
C ASN A 474 10.47 -17.75 4.64
N PHE A 475 11.65 -17.44 5.19
CA PHE A 475 12.80 -18.36 5.26
C PHE A 475 13.22 -18.88 3.87
N HIS A 476 13.20 -18.02 2.84
CA HIS A 476 13.62 -18.38 1.50
C HIS A 476 14.91 -17.66 1.09
N PRO A 477 15.88 -18.39 0.51
CA PRO A 477 16.88 -17.74 -0.33
C PRO A 477 16.23 -17.16 -1.58
N ILE A 478 16.84 -16.10 -2.12
CA ILE A 478 16.25 -15.31 -3.22
C ILE A 478 17.22 -15.16 -4.41
N ILE A 479 16.65 -15.14 -5.61
CA ILE A 479 17.27 -14.57 -6.82
C ILE A 479 16.41 -13.38 -7.22
N VAL A 480 17.03 -12.22 -7.45
CA VAL A 480 16.30 -10.98 -7.71
C VAL A 480 16.44 -10.59 -9.18
N PHE A 481 15.31 -10.58 -9.90
CA PHE A 481 15.17 -9.93 -11.21
C PHE A 481 14.67 -8.51 -10.96
N GLY A 482 15.60 -7.60 -10.69
CA GLY A 482 15.32 -6.19 -10.36
C GLY A 482 16.41 -5.25 -10.84
N ASN A 483 16.27 -3.95 -10.53
CA ASN A 483 17.24 -2.90 -10.87
C ASN A 483 18.62 -3.15 -10.21
N PRO A 484 19.73 -2.53 -10.70
CA PRO A 484 21.06 -2.74 -10.14
C PRO A 484 21.12 -2.35 -8.67
N SER A 485 22.05 -2.95 -7.93
CA SER A 485 22.25 -2.73 -6.50
C SER A 485 21.05 -3.12 -5.62
N ALA A 486 20.13 -3.95 -6.12
CA ALA A 486 19.00 -4.43 -5.34
C ALA A 486 19.45 -5.26 -4.13
N LEU A 487 20.40 -6.18 -4.31
CA LEU A 487 20.95 -6.98 -3.22
C LEU A 487 21.77 -6.12 -2.26
N ARG A 488 22.52 -5.14 -2.78
CA ARG A 488 23.18 -4.13 -1.94
C ARG A 488 22.19 -3.38 -1.05
N MET A 489 21.09 -2.89 -1.61
CA MET A 489 20.06 -2.18 -0.84
C MET A 489 19.42 -3.07 0.23
N ILE A 490 19.17 -4.35 -0.07
CA ILE A 490 18.68 -5.33 0.92
C ILE A 490 19.65 -5.43 2.10
N ARG A 491 20.96 -5.50 1.85
CA ARG A 491 22.00 -5.53 2.89
C ARG A 491 22.05 -4.26 3.74
N GLU A 492 21.87 -3.10 3.12
CA GLU A 492 21.83 -1.81 3.82
C GLU A 492 20.65 -1.71 4.82
N PHE A 493 19.59 -2.49 4.61
CA PHE A 493 18.47 -2.64 5.57
C PHE A 493 18.74 -3.65 6.70
N GLY A 494 19.93 -4.26 6.77
CA GLY A 494 20.33 -5.22 7.80
C GLY A 494 19.96 -6.68 7.49
N TYR A 495 19.47 -6.97 6.30
CA TYR A 495 19.21 -8.34 5.83
C TYR A 495 20.47 -8.96 5.23
N GLU A 496 20.53 -10.27 5.23
CA GLU A 496 21.58 -11.06 4.59
C GLU A 496 21.12 -11.58 3.23
N THR A 497 22.06 -11.60 2.29
CA THR A 497 21.89 -12.23 0.98
C THR A 497 22.71 -13.53 0.93
N PHE A 498 22.73 -14.22 -0.21
CA PHE A 498 23.08 -15.63 -0.33
C PHE A 498 24.22 -15.91 -1.33
N PRO A 499 25.39 -15.22 -1.23
CA PRO A 499 26.52 -15.45 -2.14
C PRO A 499 27.09 -16.87 -2.04
N GLU A 500 26.79 -17.62 -0.98
CA GLU A 500 27.18 -19.02 -0.82
C GLU A 500 26.49 -19.96 -1.82
N ILE A 501 25.31 -19.57 -2.30
CA ILE A 501 24.46 -20.43 -3.12
C ILE A 501 23.99 -19.77 -4.42
N VAL A 502 24.22 -18.47 -4.61
CA VAL A 502 23.93 -17.71 -5.83
C VAL A 502 25.13 -16.81 -6.14
N ASP A 503 25.60 -16.79 -7.38
CA ASP A 503 26.57 -15.79 -7.82
C ASP A 503 25.91 -14.41 -7.95
N GLU A 504 26.09 -13.56 -6.93
CA GLU A 504 25.43 -12.25 -6.83
C GLU A 504 26.04 -11.15 -7.70
N ARG A 505 27.10 -11.44 -8.49
CA ARG A 505 27.77 -10.43 -9.34
C ARG A 505 26.84 -9.80 -10.38
N TYR A 506 25.69 -10.41 -10.67
CA TYR A 506 24.68 -9.80 -11.54
C TYR A 506 24.09 -8.50 -10.95
N ASP A 507 24.16 -8.29 -9.63
CA ASP A 507 23.62 -7.09 -8.97
C ASP A 507 24.40 -5.81 -9.35
N ASP A 508 25.66 -5.95 -9.75
CA ASP A 508 26.54 -4.86 -10.18
C ASP A 508 26.42 -4.56 -11.70
N GLU A 509 25.64 -5.37 -12.44
CA GLU A 509 25.49 -5.22 -13.89
C GLU A 509 24.44 -4.18 -14.25
N TRP A 510 24.86 -3.07 -14.88
CA TRP A 510 23.96 -1.99 -15.26
C TRP A 510 23.11 -2.32 -16.49
N SER A 511 23.64 -3.10 -17.45
CA SER A 511 22.85 -3.55 -18.59
C SER A 511 21.73 -4.48 -18.13
N ALA A 512 20.47 -4.04 -18.30
CA ALA A 512 19.29 -4.83 -17.98
C ALA A 512 19.34 -6.22 -18.61
N ARG A 513 19.83 -6.32 -19.85
CA ARG A 513 19.93 -7.60 -20.54
C ARG A 513 20.99 -8.52 -19.95
N ARG A 514 22.22 -8.04 -19.76
CA ARG A 514 23.30 -8.87 -19.19
C ARG A 514 22.95 -9.32 -17.77
N ARG A 515 22.34 -8.44 -16.97
CA ARG A 515 21.85 -8.77 -15.62
C ARG A 515 20.76 -9.84 -15.65
N PHE A 516 19.80 -9.74 -16.57
CA PHE A 516 18.80 -10.79 -16.80
C PHE A 516 19.47 -12.12 -17.11
N ASP A 517 20.45 -12.15 -18.03
CA ASP A 517 21.12 -13.38 -18.43
C ASP A 517 21.91 -14.01 -17.27
N HIS A 518 22.64 -13.20 -16.49
CA HIS A 518 23.37 -13.68 -15.33
C HIS A 518 22.45 -14.20 -14.21
N ALA A 519 21.38 -13.47 -13.88
CA ALA A 519 20.39 -13.91 -12.89
C ALA A 519 19.64 -15.17 -13.36
N TYR A 520 19.32 -15.26 -14.65
CA TYR A 520 18.66 -16.42 -15.24
C TYR A 520 19.59 -17.64 -15.32
N ALA A 521 20.89 -17.44 -15.53
CA ALA A 521 21.87 -18.52 -15.46
C ALA A 521 21.94 -19.14 -14.04
N GLU A 522 21.95 -18.32 -12.99
CA GLU A 522 21.91 -18.80 -11.61
C GLU A 522 20.59 -19.49 -11.26
N PHE A 523 19.47 -18.97 -11.78
CA PHE A 523 18.18 -19.65 -11.70
C PHE A 523 18.22 -21.04 -12.36
N LEU A 524 18.72 -21.13 -13.59
CA LEU A 524 18.83 -22.39 -14.33
C LEU A 524 19.73 -23.40 -13.61
N ARG A 525 20.81 -22.93 -12.98
CA ARG A 525 21.69 -23.78 -12.17
C ARG A 525 20.94 -24.35 -10.98
N LEU A 526 20.25 -23.53 -10.20
CA LEU A 526 19.54 -23.95 -8.99
C LEU A 526 18.32 -24.83 -9.26
N VAL A 527 17.49 -24.50 -10.25
CA VAL A 527 16.23 -25.22 -10.54
C VAL A 527 16.46 -26.67 -11.04
N ARG A 528 17.66 -26.93 -11.57
CA ARG A 528 18.09 -28.24 -12.11
C ARG A 528 18.72 -29.15 -11.06
N LEU A 529 19.08 -28.63 -9.89
CA LEU A 529 19.59 -29.45 -8.78
C LEU A 529 18.52 -30.43 -8.28
N ASP A 530 18.99 -31.55 -7.75
CA ASP A 530 18.11 -32.52 -7.08
C ASP A 530 17.69 -32.03 -5.67
N GLN A 531 16.69 -32.68 -5.08
CA GLN A 531 16.19 -32.26 -3.76
C GLN A 531 17.25 -32.41 -2.64
N PRO A 532 18.04 -33.49 -2.59
CA PRO A 532 19.14 -33.60 -1.63
C PRO A 532 20.21 -32.50 -1.73
N GLU A 533 20.55 -32.04 -2.93
CA GLU A 533 21.45 -30.91 -3.15
C GLU A 533 20.82 -29.61 -2.65
N LEU A 534 19.56 -29.34 -3.00
CA LEU A 534 18.84 -28.15 -2.53
C LEU A 534 18.70 -28.13 -1.00
N ALA A 535 18.48 -29.29 -0.37
CA ALA A 535 18.46 -29.42 1.08
C ALA A 535 19.82 -29.07 1.71
N ARG A 536 20.93 -29.49 1.09
CA ARG A 536 22.28 -29.14 1.56
C ARG A 536 22.56 -27.64 1.42
N LEU A 537 22.12 -27.02 0.34
CA LEU A 537 22.26 -25.57 0.13
C LEU A 537 21.39 -24.77 1.10
N GLU A 538 20.14 -25.17 1.38
CA GLU A 538 19.32 -24.49 2.38
C GLU A 538 19.95 -24.63 3.78
N ALA A 539 20.47 -25.81 4.12
CA ALA A 539 21.15 -26.05 5.39
C ALA A 539 22.40 -25.18 5.56
N SER A 540 23.19 -24.94 4.50
CA SER A 540 24.40 -24.12 4.59
C SER A 540 24.12 -22.64 4.86
N VAL A 541 22.93 -22.15 4.55
CA VAL A 541 22.50 -20.76 4.79
C VAL A 541 21.41 -20.63 5.86
N ARG A 542 21.13 -21.71 6.63
CA ARG A 542 20.03 -21.77 7.61
C ARG A 542 20.00 -20.58 8.56
N GLU A 543 21.15 -20.23 9.12
CA GLU A 543 21.25 -19.13 10.09
C GLU A 543 20.89 -17.78 9.46
N LYS A 544 21.23 -17.57 8.18
CA LYS A 544 20.83 -16.37 7.44
C LYS A 544 19.32 -16.28 7.22
N LEU A 545 18.68 -17.41 6.95
CA LEU A 545 17.23 -17.49 6.78
C LEU A 545 16.51 -17.12 8.09
N ILE A 546 17.00 -17.62 9.23
CA ILE A 546 16.47 -17.31 10.56
C ILE A 546 16.73 -15.84 10.93
N HIS A 547 17.95 -15.34 10.69
CA HIS A 547 18.31 -13.94 10.90
C HIS A 547 17.35 -13.02 10.15
N ASN A 548 17.18 -13.24 8.84
CA ASN A 548 16.32 -12.42 7.99
C ASN A 548 14.86 -12.40 8.46
N ALA A 549 14.30 -13.57 8.78
CA ALA A 549 12.94 -13.65 9.28
C ALA A 549 12.78 -12.96 10.63
N ARG A 550 13.70 -13.22 11.58
CA ARG A 550 13.67 -12.59 12.91
C ARG A 550 13.81 -11.08 12.80
N TRP A 551 14.83 -10.61 12.10
CA TRP A 551 15.11 -9.19 11.88
C TRP A 551 13.89 -8.46 11.31
N GLY A 552 13.34 -8.99 10.22
CA GLY A 552 12.23 -8.36 9.48
C GLY A 552 10.88 -8.40 10.18
N LEU A 553 10.63 -9.43 11.00
CA LEU A 553 9.37 -9.56 11.74
C LEU A 553 9.41 -8.83 13.09
N THR A 554 10.56 -8.75 13.76
CA THR A 554 10.62 -8.27 15.17
C THR A 554 11.26 -6.88 15.30
N ARG A 555 12.54 -6.75 14.98
CA ARG A 555 13.34 -5.54 15.23
C ARG A 555 13.12 -4.46 14.18
N PHE A 556 13.09 -4.83 12.90
CA PHE A 556 12.97 -3.88 11.79
C PHE A 556 11.71 -2.99 11.88
N PRO A 557 10.49 -3.52 12.15
CA PRO A 557 9.27 -2.70 12.24
C PRO A 557 9.20 -1.77 13.46
N ARG A 558 10.00 -2.04 14.51
CA ARG A 558 10.00 -1.30 15.77
C ARG A 558 11.19 -0.34 15.86
N GLU A 559 12.39 -0.88 15.91
CA GLU A 559 13.62 -0.14 16.20
C GLU A 559 14.07 0.72 15.01
N LEU A 560 14.10 0.15 13.80
CA LEU A 560 14.57 0.87 12.63
C LEU A 560 13.52 1.89 12.15
N LYS A 561 12.24 1.51 12.20
CA LYS A 561 11.15 2.42 11.83
C LYS A 561 11.10 3.66 12.71
N ALA A 562 11.19 3.50 14.03
CA ALA A 562 11.16 4.63 14.96
C ALA A 562 12.32 5.61 14.73
N ARG A 563 13.54 5.08 14.53
CA ARG A 563 14.72 5.90 14.18
C ARG A 563 14.54 6.61 12.84
N HIS A 564 14.12 5.88 11.81
CA HIS A 564 13.92 6.43 10.48
C HIS A 564 12.84 7.54 10.46
N ASP A 565 11.74 7.35 11.19
CA ASP A 565 10.68 8.35 11.32
C ASP A 565 11.18 9.61 12.03
N ALA A 566 11.94 9.47 13.11
CA ALA A 566 12.55 10.59 13.80
C ALA A 566 13.49 11.38 12.88
N GLU A 567 14.40 10.69 12.17
CA GLU A 567 15.33 11.30 11.22
C GLU A 567 14.62 12.00 10.05
N LEU A 568 13.50 11.45 9.58
CA LEU A 568 12.68 12.08 8.54
C LEU A 568 12.00 13.36 9.04
N ILE A 569 11.42 13.32 10.24
CA ILE A 569 10.78 14.48 10.88
C ILE A 569 11.81 15.59 11.09
N ASP A 570 13.00 15.25 11.60
CA ASP A 570 14.06 16.24 11.83
C ASP A 570 14.53 16.85 10.50
N ARG A 571 14.70 16.06 9.44
CA ARG A 571 15.01 16.58 8.10
C ARG A 571 13.95 17.55 7.57
N LEU A 572 12.67 17.25 7.76
CA LEU A 572 11.57 18.14 7.37
C LEU A 572 11.53 19.43 8.20
N LEU A 573 11.87 19.34 9.48
CA LEU A 573 11.98 20.51 10.37
C LEU A 573 13.14 21.42 9.97
N ASP A 574 14.27 20.86 9.59
CA ASP A 574 15.41 21.61 9.08
C ASP A 574 15.07 22.31 7.76
N SER A 575 14.26 21.68 6.90
CA SER A 575 13.68 22.35 5.71
C SER A 575 12.79 23.52 6.11
N LEU A 576 11.88 23.32 7.08
CA LEU A 576 10.95 24.36 7.54
C LEU A 576 11.69 25.54 8.19
N GLN A 577 12.76 25.28 8.94
CA GLN A 577 13.59 26.33 9.55
C GLN A 577 14.32 27.16 8.48
N ARG A 578 14.85 26.51 7.45
CA ARG A 578 15.49 27.19 6.31
C ARG A 578 14.55 28.09 5.50
N LEU A 579 13.24 27.89 5.57
CA LEU A 579 12.28 28.81 4.93
C LEU A 579 12.15 30.16 5.64
N LYS A 580 12.42 30.17 6.95
CA LYS A 580 12.26 31.32 7.86
C LYS A 580 13.55 32.15 8.01
N ALA A 581 14.69 31.54 7.71
CA ALA A 581 15.97 32.23 7.55
C ALA A 581 16.02 32.92 6.19
#